data_AF-D1JAC9-F1
#
_entry.id   AF-D1JAC9-F1
#
_cell.length_a   1.000
_cell.length_b   1.000
_cell.length_c   1.000
_cell.angle_alpha   90.00
_cell.angle_beta   90.00
_cell.angle_gamma   90.00
#
_symmetry.space_group_name_H-M   'P 1'
#
loop_
_entity.id
_entity.type
_entity.pdbx_description
1 polymer ?
#
loop_
_entity_poly.entity_id
_entity_poly.type
_entity_poly.pdbx_seq_one_letter_code
_entity_poly.pdbx_strand_id
1 'polypeptide(L)'
;MIAIFVLAQKSVAIAETVKKMLLESGFDSELICSEIISCNSADENVKSVYSAIQERFRAKKNIIAILPMGIIVRAIEPTKKTVDPWVVCIEENGRYVIPVLNGHRGANEFARLIADAISAQVVITTSEEPYATSQ
;
A
#
# COMPACT_ATOMS: atom_id res chain seq x y z
N MET A 1 -8.62 -8.17 -3.16
CA MET A 1 -8.44 -7.74 -1.76
C MET A 1 -7.04 -7.19 -1.54
N ILE A 2 -6.95 -5.91 -1.19
CA ILE A 2 -5.72 -5.15 -0.93
C ILE A 2 -5.60 -4.91 0.58
N ALA A 3 -4.43 -5.12 1.17
CA ALA A 3 -4.18 -4.88 2.59
C ALA A 3 -3.60 -3.48 2.81
N ILE A 4 -4.27 -2.67 3.63
CA ILE A 4 -3.86 -1.32 4.03
C ILE A 4 -3.33 -1.38 5.46
N PHE A 5 -2.09 -0.96 5.68
CA PHE A 5 -1.46 -0.97 7.00
C PHE A 5 -1.25 0.43 7.55
N VAL A 6 -1.60 0.62 8.82
CA VAL A 6 -1.42 1.90 9.53
C VAL A 6 -0.71 1.68 10.86
N LEU A 7 0.34 2.47 11.10
CA LEU A 7 1.10 2.42 12.35
C LEU A 7 0.88 3.64 13.26
N ALA A 8 0.55 4.80 12.69
CA ALA A 8 0.47 6.06 13.43
C ALA A 8 -0.95 6.66 13.43
N GLN A 9 -1.37 7.23 14.57
CA GLN A 9 -2.72 7.81 14.73
C GLN A 9 -3.04 8.88 13.68
N LYS A 10 -2.07 9.74 13.37
CA LYS A 10 -2.21 10.82 12.38
C LYS A 10 -2.50 10.32 10.96
N SER A 11 -2.16 9.07 10.67
CA SER A 11 -2.30 8.46 9.35
C SER A 11 -3.69 7.85 9.10
N VAL A 12 -4.52 7.74 10.13
CA VAL A 12 -5.83 7.05 10.04
C VAL A 12 -6.74 7.69 8.99
N ALA A 13 -6.85 9.03 8.98
CA ALA A 13 -7.70 9.73 8.01
C ALA A 13 -7.24 9.52 6.55
N ILE A 14 -5.93 9.38 6.32
CA ILE A 14 -5.37 9.04 5.01
C ILE A 14 -5.79 7.63 4.62
N ALA A 15 -5.68 6.68 5.55
CA ALA A 15 -6.05 5.28 5.32
C ALA A 15 -7.54 5.12 5.00
N GLU A 16 -8.41 5.85 5.70
CA GLU A 16 -9.85 5.88 5.45
C GLU A 16 -10.17 6.44 4.06
N THR A 17 -9.47 7.51 3.66
CA THR A 17 -9.61 8.10 2.32
C THR A 17 -9.18 7.10 1.24
N VAL A 18 -8.05 6.41 1.44
CA VAL A 18 -7.58 5.37 0.51
C VAL A 18 -8.55 4.20 0.45
N LYS A 19 -9.03 3.69 1.59
CA LYS A 19 -10.01 2.58 1.65
C LYS A 19 -11.30 2.95 0.91
N LYS A 20 -11.79 4.17 1.12
CA LYS A 20 -12.97 4.70 0.41
C LYS A 20 -12.76 4.77 -1.10
N MET A 21 -11.64 5.35 -1.54
CA MET A 21 -11.31 5.44 -2.96
C MET A 21 -11.22 4.07 -3.62
N LEU A 22 -10.60 3.09 -2.95
CA LEU A 22 -10.51 1.72 -3.45
C LEU A 22 -11.90 1.09 -3.62
N LEU A 23 -12.78 1.26 -2.62
CA LEU A 23 -14.15 0.77 -2.68
C LEU A 23 -14.93 1.40 -3.83
N GLU A 24 -14.85 2.72 -3.99
CA GLU A 24 -15.49 3.45 -5.10
C GLU A 24 -14.97 3.02 -6.48
N SER A 25 -13.71 2.59 -6.53
CA SER A 25 -13.05 2.05 -7.73
C SER A 25 -13.31 0.55 -7.94
N GLY A 26 -14.13 -0.09 -7.11
CA GLY A 26 -14.50 -1.50 -7.23
C GLY A 26 -13.46 -2.50 -6.69
N PHE A 27 -12.52 -2.03 -5.86
CA PHE A 27 -11.52 -2.89 -5.22
C PHE A 27 -11.84 -3.16 -3.75
N ASP A 28 -11.90 -4.44 -3.38
CA ASP A 28 -11.95 -4.84 -1.98
C ASP A 28 -10.63 -4.52 -1.27
N SER A 29 -10.73 -3.99 -0.06
CA SER A 29 -9.58 -3.76 0.81
C SER A 29 -9.89 -4.03 2.28
N GLU A 30 -8.86 -4.42 3.02
CA GLU A 30 -8.87 -4.56 4.47
C GLU A 30 -7.93 -3.51 5.08
N LEU A 31 -8.37 -2.86 6.15
CA LEU A 31 -7.63 -1.87 6.92
C LEU A 31 -7.16 -2.51 8.23
N ILE A 32 -5.85 -2.71 8.30
CA ILE A 32 -5.15 -3.27 9.44
C ILE A 32 -4.43 -2.14 10.18
N CYS A 33 -4.83 -1.93 11.42
CA CYS A 33 -4.28 -0.89 12.29
C CYS A 33 -3.48 -1.50 13.43
N SER A 34 -2.45 -0.79 13.89
CA SER A 34 -1.79 -1.16 15.13
C SER A 34 -2.77 -1.05 16.31
N GLU A 35 -2.73 -1.99 17.26
CA GLU A 35 -3.62 -1.96 18.43
C GLU A 35 -3.40 -0.75 19.36
N ILE A 36 -2.28 -0.04 19.21
CA ILE A 36 -1.95 1.15 20.00
C ILE A 36 -2.52 2.45 19.43
N ILE A 37 -3.24 2.39 18.30
CA ILE A 37 -3.92 3.54 17.69
C ILE A 37 -5.44 3.34 17.73
N SER A 38 -6.18 4.44 17.82
CA SER A 38 -7.64 4.44 17.72
C SER A 38 -8.06 4.55 16.26
N CYS A 39 -8.64 3.47 15.73
CA CYS A 39 -9.17 3.41 14.37
C CYS A 39 -10.48 2.62 14.33
N ASN A 40 -11.62 3.33 14.35
CA ASN A 40 -12.94 2.69 14.35
C ASN A 40 -13.29 1.98 13.03
N SER A 41 -12.61 2.37 11.95
CA SER A 41 -12.79 1.83 10.59
C SER A 41 -11.88 0.64 10.29
N ALA A 42 -11.07 0.20 11.26
CA ALA A 42 -10.17 -0.95 11.12
C ALA A 42 -10.99 -2.25 11.02
N ASP A 43 -10.64 -3.09 10.04
CA ASP A 43 -11.18 -4.45 9.95
C ASP A 43 -10.42 -5.40 10.88
N GLU A 44 -9.15 -5.06 11.20
CA GLU A 44 -8.32 -5.80 12.14
C GLU A 44 -7.38 -4.87 12.92
N ASN A 45 -7.20 -5.16 14.22
CA ASN A 45 -6.20 -4.51 15.07
C ASN A 45 -5.09 -5.52 15.41
N VAL A 46 -3.83 -5.15 15.19
CA VAL A 46 -2.68 -6.05 15.35
C VAL A 46 -1.63 -5.52 16.34
N LYS A 47 -1.05 -6.44 17.10
CA LYS A 47 0.12 -6.20 17.97
C LYS A 47 1.36 -5.76 17.20
N SER A 48 1.58 -6.38 16.05
CA SER A 48 2.77 -6.18 15.22
C SER A 48 2.37 -5.97 13.77
N VAL A 49 2.38 -4.72 13.33
CA VAL A 49 2.18 -4.35 11.91
C VAL A 49 3.24 -5.01 11.02
N TYR A 50 4.47 -5.14 11.52
CA TYR A 50 5.56 -5.82 10.81
C TYR A 50 5.21 -7.28 10.49
N SER A 51 4.77 -8.03 11.49
CA SER A 51 4.41 -9.45 11.33
C SER A 51 3.16 -9.63 10.47
N ALA A 52 2.20 -8.70 10.58
CA ALA A 52 1.03 -8.69 9.71
C ALA A 52 1.43 -8.45 8.24
N ILE A 53 2.32 -7.49 7.95
CA ILE A 53 2.85 -7.28 6.59
C ILE A 53 3.49 -8.56 6.05
N GLN A 54 4.33 -9.25 6.85
CA GLN A 54 4.94 -10.52 6.45
C GLN A 54 3.88 -11.57 6.04
N GLU A 55 2.85 -11.74 6.86
CA GLU A 55 1.77 -12.68 6.61
C GLU A 55 1.02 -12.36 5.31
N ARG A 56 0.59 -11.12 5.13
CA ARG A 56 -0.19 -10.71 3.95
C ARG A 56 0.65 -10.77 2.68
N PHE A 57 1.94 -10.42 2.77
CA PHE A 57 2.88 -10.55 1.66
C PHE A 57 3.05 -12.02 1.24
N ARG A 58 3.25 -12.93 2.19
CA ARG A 58 3.34 -14.38 1.92
C ARG A 58 2.04 -14.94 1.34
N ALA A 59 0.90 -14.44 1.80
CA ALA A 59 -0.42 -14.74 1.24
C ALA A 59 -0.71 -14.05 -0.12
N LYS A 60 0.30 -13.41 -0.73
CA LYS A 60 0.24 -12.75 -2.04
C LYS A 60 -0.85 -11.66 -2.11
N LYS A 61 -1.09 -10.97 -1.00
CA LYS A 61 -1.97 -9.79 -0.96
C LYS A 61 -1.18 -8.56 -1.41
N ASN A 62 -1.81 -7.73 -2.24
CA ASN A 62 -1.28 -6.41 -2.57
C ASN A 62 -1.30 -5.51 -1.34
N ILE A 63 -0.27 -4.68 -1.17
CA ILE A 63 -0.03 -3.95 0.06
C ILE A 63 0.01 -2.45 -0.21
N ILE A 64 -0.74 -1.69 0.58
CA ILE A 64 -0.58 -0.26 0.77
C ILE A 64 -0.18 -0.05 2.24
N ALA A 65 0.89 0.67 2.50
CA ALA A 65 1.41 0.83 3.85
C ALA A 65 1.70 2.30 4.15
N ILE A 66 1.02 2.84 5.16
CA ILE A 66 1.14 4.23 5.62
C ILE A 66 2.00 4.26 6.90
N LEU A 67 3.29 4.05 6.72
CA LEU A 67 4.29 3.89 7.78
C LEU A 67 5.71 4.04 7.21
N PRO A 68 6.77 4.10 8.05
CA PRO A 68 8.14 4.26 7.55
C PRO A 68 8.54 3.14 6.57
N MET A 69 9.02 3.52 5.38
CA MET A 69 9.39 2.60 4.31
C MET A 69 10.39 1.52 4.75
N GLY A 70 11.29 1.84 5.68
CA GLY A 70 12.26 0.92 6.25
C GLY A 70 11.63 -0.31 6.93
N ILE A 71 10.43 -0.17 7.51
CA ILE A 71 9.68 -1.30 8.09
C ILE A 71 9.15 -2.18 6.97
N ILE A 72 8.57 -1.57 5.93
CA ILE A 72 7.99 -2.27 4.78
C ILE A 72 9.04 -3.13 4.09
N VAL A 73 10.18 -2.55 3.69
CA VAL A 73 11.21 -3.27 2.91
C VAL A 73 11.91 -4.38 3.69
N ARG A 74 11.89 -4.32 5.03
CA ARG A 74 12.40 -5.39 5.90
C ARG A 74 11.36 -6.51 6.11
N ALA A 75 10.08 -6.15 6.15
CA ALA A 75 8.99 -7.09 6.35
C ALA A 75 8.64 -7.87 5.07
N ILE A 76 8.76 -7.26 3.89
CA ILE A 76 8.49 -7.98 2.64
C ILE A 76 9.64 -8.94 2.31
N GLU A 77 9.29 -10.13 1.86
CA GLU A 77 10.23 -11.21 1.53
C GLU A 77 10.10 -11.57 0.04
N PRO A 78 10.46 -10.66 -0.89
CA PRO A 78 10.26 -10.87 -2.31
C PRO A 78 11.10 -12.04 -2.84
N THR A 79 10.53 -12.80 -3.76
CA THR A 79 11.15 -14.00 -4.34
C THR A 79 11.16 -13.97 -5.86
N LYS A 80 10.06 -13.59 -6.50
CA LYS A 80 9.86 -13.65 -7.95
C LYS A 80 8.86 -12.57 -8.39
N LYS A 81 9.31 -11.63 -9.23
CA LYS A 81 8.52 -10.50 -9.76
C LYS A 81 7.15 -10.89 -10.32
N THR A 82 7.03 -12.07 -10.95
CA THR A 82 5.80 -12.54 -11.61
C THR A 82 4.72 -13.01 -10.66
N VAL A 83 5.05 -13.37 -9.41
CA VAL A 83 4.10 -13.90 -8.43
C VAL A 83 4.01 -13.06 -7.16
N ASP A 84 5.02 -12.26 -6.87
CA ASP A 84 4.98 -11.37 -5.72
C ASP A 84 3.90 -10.29 -5.91
N PRO A 85 3.24 -9.89 -4.82
CA PRO A 85 2.27 -8.81 -4.88
C PRO A 85 2.95 -7.47 -5.21
N TRP A 86 2.18 -6.47 -5.59
CA TRP A 86 2.67 -5.11 -5.62
C TRP A 86 2.59 -4.45 -4.24
N VAL A 87 3.49 -3.49 -3.99
CA VAL A 87 3.60 -2.80 -2.71
C VAL A 87 3.72 -1.30 -2.94
N VAL A 88 2.90 -0.51 -2.26
CA VAL A 88 2.92 0.95 -2.26
C VAL A 88 3.12 1.45 -0.83
N CYS A 89 4.08 2.37 -0.65
CA CYS A 89 4.32 3.10 0.59
C CYS A 89 3.70 4.49 0.50
N ILE A 90 3.03 4.94 1.55
CA ILE A 90 2.57 6.31 1.71
C ILE A 90 3.31 6.89 2.92
N GLU A 91 3.90 8.08 2.77
CA GLU A 91 4.51 8.78 3.89
C GLU A 91 3.42 9.13 4.93
N GLU A 92 3.76 9.13 6.23
CA GLU A 92 2.74 9.18 7.29
C GLU A 92 1.87 10.44 7.32
N ASN A 93 2.31 11.54 6.67
CA ASN A 93 1.52 12.75 6.54
C ASN A 93 0.87 12.88 5.14
N GLY A 94 0.92 11.82 4.34
CA GLY A 94 0.29 11.76 3.02
C GLY A 94 0.98 12.64 1.98
N ARG A 95 2.24 13.04 2.18
CA ARG A 95 2.93 13.93 1.22
C ARG A 95 3.42 13.20 -0.01
N TYR A 96 3.79 11.93 0.15
CA TYR A 96 4.40 11.13 -0.90
C TYR A 96 3.76 9.76 -0.99
N VAL A 97 3.52 9.30 -2.22
CA VAL A 97 3.09 7.94 -2.55
C VAL A 97 4.15 7.29 -3.42
N ILE A 98 4.76 6.23 -2.93
CA ILE A 98 5.94 5.60 -3.52
C ILE A 98 5.63 4.12 -3.83
N PRO A 99 5.62 3.71 -5.10
CA PRO A 99 5.62 2.29 -5.43
C PRO A 99 6.96 1.66 -5.02
N VAL A 100 6.91 0.62 -4.19
CA VAL A 100 8.09 -0.05 -3.60
C VAL A 100 8.44 -1.33 -4.36
N LEU A 101 7.43 -2.11 -4.78
CA LEU A 101 7.63 -3.39 -5.44
C LEU A 101 6.63 -3.58 -6.58
N ASN A 102 7.11 -4.17 -7.69
CA ASN A 102 6.31 -4.52 -8.87
C ASN A 102 5.54 -3.34 -9.50
N GLY A 103 6.24 -2.23 -9.73
CA GLY A 103 5.69 -1.00 -10.34
C GLY A 103 4.85 -1.21 -11.60
N HIS A 104 5.39 -1.93 -12.59
CA HIS A 104 4.70 -2.24 -13.86
C HIS A 104 3.54 -3.26 -13.73
N ARG A 105 3.33 -3.86 -12.56
CA ARG A 105 2.24 -4.82 -12.31
C ARG A 105 1.13 -4.22 -11.45
N GLY A 106 1.01 -2.90 -11.43
CA GLY A 106 -0.06 -2.17 -10.77
C GLY A 106 0.44 -1.18 -9.72
N ALA A 107 1.62 -1.37 -9.12
CA ALA A 107 2.07 -0.45 -8.05
C ALA A 107 2.17 1.00 -8.53
N ASN A 108 2.64 1.25 -9.76
CA ASN A 108 2.73 2.61 -10.32
C ASN A 108 1.34 3.20 -10.55
N GLU A 109 0.40 2.42 -11.08
CA GLU A 109 -0.98 2.86 -11.34
C GLU A 109 -1.71 3.20 -10.03
N PHE A 110 -1.69 2.28 -9.06
CA PHE A 110 -2.28 2.52 -7.74
C PHE A 110 -1.61 3.68 -7.02
N ALA A 111 -0.29 3.85 -7.15
CA ALA A 111 0.40 4.99 -6.55
C ALA A 111 -0.12 6.33 -7.11
N ARG A 112 -0.42 6.42 -8.42
CA ARG A 112 -1.03 7.62 -9.02
C ARG A 112 -2.46 7.84 -8.52
N LEU A 113 -3.30 6.80 -8.56
CA LEU A 113 -4.69 6.89 -8.09
C LEU A 113 -4.79 7.31 -6.62
N ILE A 114 -3.94 6.73 -5.78
CA ILE A 114 -3.84 7.10 -4.37
C ILE A 114 -3.39 8.55 -4.23
N ALA A 115 -2.32 8.94 -4.93
CA ALA A 115 -1.78 10.30 -4.84
C ALA A 115 -2.82 11.36 -5.22
N ASP A 116 -3.60 11.12 -6.27
CA ASP A 116 -4.70 12.00 -6.67
C ASP A 116 -5.77 12.09 -5.57
N ALA A 117 -6.15 10.95 -4.98
CA ALA A 117 -7.18 10.87 -3.94
C ALA A 117 -6.81 11.58 -2.63
N ILE A 118 -5.52 11.56 -2.26
CA ILE A 118 -5.03 12.17 -1.01
C ILE A 118 -4.26 13.49 -1.24
N SER A 119 -4.27 14.03 -2.47
CA SER A 119 -3.53 15.24 -2.85
C SER A 119 -2.03 15.18 -2.53
N ALA A 120 -1.41 14.03 -2.81
CA ALA A 120 0.01 13.75 -2.57
C ALA A 120 0.85 13.84 -3.84
N GLN A 121 2.17 13.88 -3.69
CA GLN A 121 3.09 13.70 -4.79
C GLN A 121 3.41 12.21 -5.01
N VAL A 122 3.16 11.71 -6.21
CA VAL A 122 3.63 10.37 -6.60
C VAL A 122 5.13 10.39 -6.93
N VAL A 123 5.90 9.41 -6.44
CA VAL A 123 7.36 9.31 -6.63
C VAL A 123 7.70 8.01 -7.36
N ILE A 124 7.56 8.00 -8.68
CA ILE A 124 7.91 6.84 -9.52
C ILE A 124 9.37 6.97 -9.95
N THR A 125 10.16 5.95 -9.62
CA THR A 125 11.61 5.89 -9.92
C THR A 125 11.95 4.93 -11.06
N THR A 126 10.97 4.16 -11.53
CA THR A 126 11.15 3.21 -12.63
C THR A 126 10.83 3.88 -13.96
N SER A 127 11.61 3.57 -15.00
CA SER A 127 11.21 3.82 -16.37
C SER A 127 10.02 2.93 -16.69
N GLU A 128 8.89 3.52 -17.10
CA GLU A 128 7.82 2.75 -17.73
C GLU A 128 8.42 2.07 -18.96
N GLU A 129 8.39 0.74 -19.02
CA GLU A 129 8.45 0.08 -20.33
C GLU A 129 7.07 0.33 -20.94
N PRO A 130 6.94 1.17 -21.99
CA PRO A 130 5.72 1.14 -22.77
C PRO A 130 5.60 -0.30 -23.28
N TYR A 131 4.43 -0.91 -23.10
CA TYR A 131 4.12 -2.12 -23.86
C TYR A 131 4.42 -1.80 -25.31
N ALA A 132 5.44 -2.47 -25.88
CA ALA A 132 5.54 -2.55 -27.32
C ALA A 132 4.19 -3.11 -27.75
N THR A 133 3.38 -2.25 -28.38
CA THR A 133 2.16 -2.67 -29.04
C THR A 133 2.65 -3.62 -30.12
N SER A 134 2.52 -4.92 -29.88
CA SER A 134 2.69 -5.92 -30.91
C SER A 134 1.70 -5.57 -32.01
N GLN A 135 2.24 -5.09 -33.13
CA GLN A 135 1.57 -5.00 -34.42
C GLN A 135 1.12 -6.40 -34.86
#